data_AF-A0A7W8LJJ8-F1
#
_entry.id   AF-A0A7W8LJJ8-F1
#
_cell.length_a   1.000
_cell.length_b   1.000
_cell.length_c   1.000
_cell.angle_alpha   90.00
_cell.angle_beta   90.00
_cell.angle_gamma   90.00
#
_symmetry.space_group_name_H-M   'P 1'
#
loop_
_entity.id
_entity.type
_entity.pdbx_description
1 polymer ?
#
loop_
_entity_poly.entity_id
_entity_poly.type
_entity_poly.pdbx_seq_one_letter_code
_entity_poly.pdbx_strand_id
1 'polypeptide(L)'
;MKKPDYAAMVQQLELTPLAVVEAIEDLNVWVCLHPKFVKLLQTILNAINGRSRDLLIVVIGPARVGKTTLFEAIAGIVDEMAQQAGKTRGCFRFSVPSPDKRGRFNWTAAITQAYALSGEILPFNKILYGDITEGAPRRNPGVVSDAEREEALWQSFVKNVRLEGLVIIVDEGNTIPVTL
;
A
#
# COMPACT_ATOMS: atom_id res chain seq x y z
N MET A 1 -25.08 39.77 -10.02
CA MET A 1 -23.95 39.01 -10.62
C MET A 1 -24.46 37.64 -11.03
N LYS A 2 -24.27 37.25 -12.31
CA LYS A 2 -24.60 35.88 -12.75
C LYS A 2 -23.61 34.90 -12.12
N LYS A 3 -24.10 33.78 -11.57
CA LYS A 3 -23.26 32.71 -11.05
C LYS A 3 -22.42 32.14 -12.20
N PRO A 4 -21.11 31.86 -11.98
CA PRO A 4 -20.28 31.21 -12.98
C PRO A 4 -20.82 29.81 -13.28
N ASP A 5 -20.87 29.48 -14.56
CA ASP A 5 -21.34 28.19 -15.07
C ASP A 5 -20.19 27.18 -15.03
N TYR A 6 -20.08 26.49 -13.90
CA TYR A 6 -19.04 25.49 -13.66
C TYR A 6 -19.12 24.32 -14.65
N ALA A 7 -20.28 24.02 -15.25
CA ALA A 7 -20.42 22.96 -16.23
C ALA A 7 -19.79 23.35 -17.58
N ALA A 8 -19.97 24.61 -18.00
CA ALA A 8 -19.30 25.15 -19.18
C ALA A 8 -17.77 25.22 -18.99
N MET A 9 -17.30 25.52 -17.77
CA MET A 9 -15.87 25.52 -17.45
C MET A 9 -15.26 24.12 -17.49
N VAL A 10 -15.98 23.09 -17.02
CA VAL A 10 -15.53 21.70 -17.09
C VAL A 10 -15.45 21.18 -18.53
N GLN A 11 -16.36 21.60 -19.41
CA GLN A 11 -16.29 21.27 -20.85
C GLN A 11 -15.14 21.97 -21.59
N GLN A 12 -14.63 23.09 -21.05
CA GLN A 12 -13.44 23.77 -21.57
C GLN A 12 -12.13 23.18 -21.06
N LEU A 13 -12.17 22.39 -19.98
CA LEU A 13 -11.03 21.61 -19.57
C LEU A 13 -10.92 20.44 -20.55
N GLU A 14 -9.85 20.40 -21.35
CA GLU A 14 -9.45 19.26 -22.18
C GLU A 14 -9.08 18.05 -21.30
N LEU A 15 -10.03 17.58 -20.49
CA LEU A 15 -9.90 16.37 -19.72
C LEU A 15 -9.67 15.24 -20.71
N THR A 16 -8.61 14.46 -20.46
CA THR A 16 -8.14 13.39 -21.33
C THR A 16 -9.32 12.55 -21.78
N PRO A 17 -9.62 12.48 -23.08
CA PRO A 17 -10.81 11.79 -23.57
C PRO A 17 -10.87 10.37 -23.04
N LEU A 18 -12.06 9.86 -22.72
CA LEU A 18 -12.22 8.52 -22.13
C LEU A 18 -11.51 7.45 -22.99
N ALA A 19 -11.59 7.56 -24.32
CA ALA A 19 -10.88 6.68 -25.24
C ALA A 19 -9.35 6.72 -25.12
N VAL A 20 -8.77 7.84 -24.69
CA VAL A 20 -7.34 7.97 -24.40
C VAL A 20 -7.00 7.35 -23.05
N VAL A 21 -7.88 7.45 -22.06
CA VAL A 21 -7.74 6.74 -20.77
C VAL A 21 -7.80 5.23 -20.99
N GLU A 22 -8.79 4.75 -21.74
CA GLU A 22 -8.93 3.35 -22.14
C GLU A 22 -7.71 2.88 -22.94
N ALA A 23 -7.22 3.68 -23.89
CA ALA A 23 -6.00 3.34 -24.64
C ALA A 23 -4.74 3.32 -23.76
N ILE A 24 -4.66 4.14 -22.71
CA ILE A 24 -3.56 4.11 -21.73
C ILE A 24 -3.68 2.87 -20.84
N GLU A 25 -4.88 2.50 -20.40
CA GLU A 25 -5.14 1.26 -19.66
C GLU A 25 -4.80 0.04 -20.50
N ASP A 26 -5.23 -0.01 -21.75
CA ASP A 26 -4.85 -1.03 -22.73
C ASP A 26 -3.33 -1.07 -22.90
N LEU A 27 -2.67 0.07 -23.09
CA LEU A 27 -1.21 0.12 -23.20
C LEU A 27 -0.51 -0.41 -21.93
N ASN A 28 -1.05 -0.12 -20.74
CA ASN A 28 -0.55 -0.64 -19.48
C ASN A 28 -0.72 -2.18 -19.40
N VAL A 29 -1.85 -2.71 -19.88
CA VAL A 29 -2.06 -4.15 -20.05
C VAL A 29 -1.02 -4.74 -21.01
N TRP A 30 -0.73 -4.07 -22.13
CA TRP A 30 0.31 -4.48 -23.07
C TRP A 30 1.73 -4.44 -22.49
N VAL A 31 2.04 -3.48 -21.61
CA VAL A 31 3.31 -3.45 -20.86
C VAL A 31 3.42 -4.68 -19.97
N CYS A 32 2.34 -5.08 -19.30
CA CYS A 32 2.32 -6.31 -18.49
C CYS A 32 2.54 -7.58 -19.33
N LEU A 33 2.18 -7.57 -20.61
CA LEU A 33 2.40 -8.66 -21.56
C LEU A 33 3.79 -8.61 -22.22
N HIS A 34 4.55 -7.53 -22.05
CA HIS A 34 5.87 -7.41 -22.66
C HIS A 34 6.82 -8.50 -22.12
N PRO A 35 7.54 -9.26 -22.97
CA PRO A 35 8.33 -10.41 -22.52
C PRO A 35 9.37 -10.10 -21.44
N LYS A 36 9.99 -8.92 -21.49
CA LYS A 36 10.94 -8.49 -20.45
C LYS A 36 10.25 -8.19 -19.12
N PHE A 37 9.04 -7.65 -19.15
CA PHE A 37 8.25 -7.38 -17.94
C PHE A 37 7.84 -8.69 -17.29
N VAL A 38 7.25 -9.62 -18.07
CA VAL A 38 6.85 -10.95 -17.60
C VAL A 38 8.03 -11.70 -17.00
N LYS A 39 9.19 -11.69 -17.68
CA LYS A 39 10.41 -12.35 -17.18
C LYS A 39 10.88 -11.75 -15.86
N LEU A 40 10.87 -10.42 -15.73
CA LEU A 40 11.25 -9.74 -14.49
C LEU A 40 10.26 -10.06 -13.35
N LEU A 41 8.96 -9.98 -13.62
CA LEU A 41 7.90 -10.34 -12.69
C LEU A 41 8.07 -11.78 -12.18
N GLN A 42 8.25 -12.75 -13.08
CA GLN A 42 8.49 -14.15 -12.72
C GLN A 42 9.76 -14.32 -11.90
N THR A 43 10.85 -13.63 -12.25
CA THR A 43 12.11 -13.70 -11.50
C THR A 43 11.91 -13.24 -10.06
N ILE A 44 11.20 -12.13 -9.85
CA ILE A 44 10.90 -11.61 -8.51
C ILE A 44 9.97 -12.55 -7.74
N LEU A 45 8.89 -13.02 -8.36
CA LEU A 45 7.95 -13.95 -7.71
C LEU A 45 8.61 -15.28 -7.33
N ASN A 46 9.48 -15.82 -8.19
CA ASN A 46 10.26 -17.01 -7.87
C ASN A 46 11.22 -16.78 -6.70
N ALA A 47 11.84 -15.60 -6.63
CA ALA A 47 12.71 -15.24 -5.51
C ALA A 47 11.92 -15.10 -4.19
N ILE A 48 10.71 -14.51 -4.24
CA ILE A 48 9.78 -14.44 -3.10
C ILE A 48 9.38 -15.86 -2.67
N ASN A 49 8.98 -16.72 -3.61
CA ASN A 49 8.54 -18.09 -3.33
C ASN A 49 9.68 -19.01 -2.86
N GLY A 50 10.93 -18.70 -3.23
CA GLY A 50 12.13 -19.41 -2.78
C GLY A 50 12.41 -19.30 -1.27
N ARG A 51 11.64 -18.50 -0.53
CA ARG A 51 11.65 -18.37 0.94
C ARG A 51 12.98 -17.96 1.59
N SER A 52 13.78 -17.10 0.96
CA SER A 52 14.79 -16.36 1.75
C SER A 52 14.07 -15.29 2.59
N ARG A 53 13.90 -15.55 3.90
CA ARG A 53 13.31 -14.60 4.86
C ARG A 53 14.05 -13.26 4.94
N ASP A 54 15.24 -13.18 4.38
CA ASP A 54 16.14 -12.02 4.41
C ASP A 54 16.43 -11.48 2.99
N LEU A 55 15.44 -11.47 2.10
CA LEU A 55 15.59 -10.98 0.74
C LEU A 55 15.18 -9.50 0.61
N LEU A 56 16.12 -8.65 0.21
CA LEU A 56 15.84 -7.28 -0.23
C LEU A 56 16.03 -7.18 -1.74
N ILE A 57 14.96 -6.85 -2.46
CA ILE A 57 15.01 -6.60 -3.91
C ILE A 57 14.84 -5.11 -4.14
N VAL A 58 15.81 -4.50 -4.82
CA VAL A 58 15.74 -3.10 -5.22
C VAL A 58 15.56 -3.01 -6.74
N VAL A 59 14.46 -2.40 -7.17
CA VAL A 59 14.17 -2.17 -8.60
C VAL A 59 14.53 -0.73 -8.94
N ILE A 60 15.53 -0.55 -9.80
CA ILE A 60 16.04 0.77 -10.22
C ILE A 60 15.74 0.98 -11.70
N GLY A 61 15.32 2.19 -12.06
CA GLY A 61 15.09 2.58 -13.44
C GLY A 61 14.53 4.00 -13.54
N PRO A 62 14.52 4.61 -14.73
CA PRO A 62 14.02 5.96 -14.92
C PRO A 62 12.52 6.07 -14.59
N ALA A 63 12.00 7.28 -14.44
CA ALA A 63 10.57 7.50 -14.26
C ALA A 63 9.78 6.94 -15.45
N ARG A 64 8.54 6.48 -15.20
CA ARG A 64 7.59 5.99 -16.22
C ARG A 64 8.01 4.74 -17.00
N VAL A 65 8.95 3.94 -16.52
CA VAL A 65 9.30 2.63 -17.12
C VAL A 65 8.47 1.44 -16.62
N GLY A 66 7.38 1.68 -15.88
CA GLY A 66 6.52 0.62 -15.36
C GLY A 66 6.96 -0.01 -14.04
N LYS A 67 7.79 0.66 -13.22
CA LYS A 67 8.20 0.16 -11.88
C LYS A 67 7.00 0.02 -10.94
N THR A 68 6.19 1.06 -10.84
CA THR A 68 4.95 1.05 -10.05
C THR A 68 3.99 -0.01 -10.55
N THR A 69 3.84 -0.16 -11.87
CA THR A 69 3.04 -1.22 -12.51
C THR A 69 3.56 -2.62 -12.18
N LEU A 70 4.88 -2.81 -12.13
CA LEU A 70 5.49 -4.08 -11.69
C LEU A 70 5.15 -4.38 -10.22
N PHE A 71 5.23 -3.38 -9.34
CA PHE A 71 4.85 -3.52 -7.94
C PHE A 71 3.35 -3.79 -7.74
N GLU A 72 2.49 -3.21 -8.58
CA GLU A 72 1.05 -3.51 -8.62
C GLU A 72 0.79 -4.96 -9.00
N ALA A 73 1.43 -5.45 -10.06
CA ALA A 73 1.30 -6.82 -10.51
C ALA A 73 1.77 -7.81 -9.43
N ILE A 74 2.91 -7.53 -8.77
CA ILE A 74 3.41 -8.36 -7.67
C ILE A 74 2.43 -8.36 -6.50
N ALA A 75 1.95 -7.18 -6.08
CA ALA A 75 0.99 -7.07 -4.98
C ALA A 75 -0.28 -7.88 -5.25
N GLY A 76 -0.89 -7.71 -6.43
CA GLY A 76 -2.09 -8.44 -6.82
C GLY A 76 -1.89 -9.95 -6.85
N ILE A 77 -0.79 -10.43 -7.44
CA ILE A 77 -0.50 -11.88 -7.49
C ILE A 77 -0.26 -12.45 -6.09
N VAL A 78 0.50 -11.75 -5.25
CA VAL A 78 0.84 -12.21 -3.91
C VAL A 78 -0.39 -12.21 -3.00
N ASP A 79 -1.28 -11.23 -3.12
CA ASP A 79 -2.55 -11.20 -2.38
C ASP A 79 -3.49 -12.31 -2.83
N GLU A 80 -3.62 -12.54 -4.13
CA GLU A 80 -4.42 -13.65 -4.68
C GLU A 80 -3.91 -15.01 -4.19
N MET A 81 -2.60 -15.24 -4.22
CA MET A 81 -1.98 -16.47 -3.69
C MET A 81 -2.26 -16.64 -2.19
N ALA A 82 -2.24 -15.54 -1.42
CA ALA A 82 -2.52 -15.58 0.00
C ALA A 82 -4.00 -15.91 0.30
N GLN A 83 -4.92 -15.33 -0.46
CA GLN A 83 -6.35 -15.63 -0.36
C GLN A 83 -6.64 -17.09 -0.68
N GLN A 84 -6.02 -17.65 -1.72
CA GLN A 84 -6.11 -19.08 -2.03
C GLN A 84 -5.56 -19.98 -0.91
N ALA A 85 -4.60 -19.48 -0.12
CA ALA A 85 -4.07 -20.16 1.06
C ALA A 85 -4.87 -19.88 2.35
N GLY A 86 -6.03 -19.20 2.27
CA GLY A 86 -6.88 -18.88 3.41
C GLY A 86 -6.37 -17.72 4.27
N LYS A 87 -5.44 -16.91 3.77
CA LYS A 87 -4.97 -15.69 4.44
C LYS A 87 -5.70 -14.47 3.89
N THR A 88 -5.77 -13.42 4.70
CA THR A 88 -6.46 -12.19 4.32
C THR A 88 -5.69 -11.40 3.26
N ARG A 89 -4.36 -11.45 3.28
CA ARG A 89 -3.47 -10.76 2.32
C ARG A 89 -2.12 -11.46 2.23
N GLY A 90 -1.37 -11.13 1.20
CA GLY A 90 0.00 -11.59 1.00
C GLY A 90 1.03 -10.47 1.12
N CYS A 91 0.63 -9.20 1.02
CA CYS A 91 1.56 -8.08 1.06
C CYS A 91 1.09 -6.88 1.90
N PHE A 92 2.06 -6.06 2.27
CA PHE A 92 1.87 -4.66 2.60
C PHE A 92 2.54 -3.82 1.54
N ARG A 93 1.82 -2.79 1.06
CA ARG A 93 2.35 -1.85 0.08
C ARG A 93 2.13 -0.43 0.54
N PHE A 94 3.12 0.43 0.34
CA PHE A 94 3.00 1.86 0.52
C PHE A 94 3.98 2.61 -0.40
N SER A 95 3.63 3.85 -0.71
CA SER A 95 4.57 4.81 -1.30
C SER A 95 5.26 5.55 -0.17
N VAL A 96 6.52 5.96 -0.35
CA VAL A 96 7.20 6.75 0.68
C VAL A 96 6.43 8.05 0.93
N PRO A 97 5.92 8.28 2.15
CA PRO A 97 5.16 9.49 2.45
C PRO A 97 6.09 10.69 2.61
N SER A 98 5.51 11.89 2.58
CA SER A 98 6.22 13.11 2.96
C SER A 98 6.88 12.96 4.34
N PRO A 99 8.09 13.51 4.53
CA PRO A 99 8.78 13.48 5.83
C PRO A 99 7.93 14.06 6.95
N ASP A 100 8.20 13.65 8.18
CA ASP A 100 7.55 14.21 9.36
C ASP A 100 7.97 15.68 9.60
N LYS A 101 7.40 16.31 10.63
CA LYS A 101 7.73 17.71 11.00
C LYS A 101 9.22 17.92 11.36
N ARG A 102 9.97 16.84 11.59
CA ARG A 102 11.40 16.83 11.94
C ARG A 102 12.28 16.42 10.76
N GLY A 103 11.72 16.25 9.56
CA GLY A 103 12.44 15.82 8.36
C GLY A 103 12.82 14.32 8.34
N ARG A 104 12.26 13.50 9.24
CA ARG A 104 12.51 12.06 9.33
C ARG A 104 11.50 11.28 8.50
N PHE A 105 11.83 10.01 8.22
CA PHE A 105 10.88 9.09 7.58
C PHE A 105 9.62 8.93 8.45
N ASN A 106 8.47 9.26 7.87
CA ASN A 106 7.18 9.17 8.56
C ASN A 106 6.61 7.74 8.47
N TRP A 107 7.15 6.86 9.31
CA TRP A 107 6.73 5.46 9.35
C TRP A 107 5.24 5.30 9.72
N THR A 108 4.68 6.20 10.55
CA THR A 108 3.25 6.18 10.92
C THR A 108 2.37 6.34 9.69
N ALA A 109 2.67 7.31 8.83
CA ALA A 109 1.94 7.51 7.57
C ALA A 109 2.11 6.32 6.61
N ALA A 110 3.34 5.80 6.47
CA ALA A 110 3.63 4.66 5.61
C ALA A 110 2.83 3.40 6.01
N ILE A 111 2.87 3.04 7.29
CA ILE A 111 2.14 1.87 7.79
C ILE A 111 0.62 2.11 7.70
N THR A 112 0.14 3.31 8.03
CA THR A 112 -1.29 3.63 7.90
C THR A 112 -1.77 3.46 6.46
N GLN A 113 -0.98 3.91 5.48
CA GLN A 113 -1.28 3.69 4.06
C GLN A 113 -1.31 2.20 3.72
N ALA A 114 -0.37 1.40 4.24
CA ALA A 114 -0.33 -0.04 4.00
C ALA A 114 -1.58 -0.76 4.51
N TYR A 115 -2.06 -0.40 5.71
CA TYR A 115 -3.31 -0.92 6.27
C TYR A 115 -4.51 -0.50 5.42
N ALA A 116 -4.58 0.78 5.03
CA ALA A 116 -5.66 1.30 4.20
C ALA A 116 -5.75 0.60 2.83
N LEU A 117 -4.61 0.42 2.15
CA LEU A 117 -4.54 -0.28 0.86
C LEU A 117 -4.91 -1.76 0.97
N SER A 118 -4.60 -2.39 2.11
CA SER A 118 -5.00 -3.77 2.39
C SER A 118 -6.44 -3.94 2.90
N GLY A 119 -7.20 -2.84 3.06
CA GLY A 119 -8.56 -2.88 3.58
C GLY A 119 -8.66 -3.27 5.07
N GLU A 120 -7.57 -3.22 5.84
CA GLU A 120 -7.58 -3.59 7.25
C GLU A 120 -7.92 -2.40 8.15
N ILE A 121 -8.73 -2.67 9.17
CA ILE A 121 -8.99 -1.73 10.25
C ILE A 121 -7.70 -1.48 11.04
N LEU A 122 -7.33 -0.21 11.17
CA LEU A 122 -6.19 0.23 11.97
C LEU A 122 -6.33 -0.26 13.42
N PRO A 123 -5.23 -0.66 14.08
CA PRO A 123 -5.28 -1.27 15.41
C PRO A 123 -5.96 -0.38 16.46
N PHE A 124 -5.75 0.94 16.39
CA PHE A 124 -6.38 1.91 17.29
C PHE A 124 -7.85 2.22 16.97
N ASN A 125 -8.38 1.77 15.83
CA ASN A 125 -9.80 1.83 15.48
C ASN A 125 -10.55 0.55 15.88
N LYS A 126 -9.84 -0.49 16.36
CA LYS A 126 -10.46 -1.73 16.86
C LYS A 126 -11.12 -1.43 18.21
N ILE A 127 -12.38 -1.86 18.37
CA ILE A 127 -13.14 -1.69 19.62
C ILE A 127 -12.65 -2.75 20.60
N LEU A 128 -12.24 -2.33 21.81
CA LEU A 128 -12.01 -3.27 22.89
C LEU A 128 -13.34 -3.59 23.56
N TYR A 129 -13.69 -4.87 23.57
CA TYR A 129 -14.78 -5.37 24.38
C TYR A 129 -14.21 -5.68 25.77
N GLY A 130 -14.82 -5.12 26.82
CA GLY A 130 -14.52 -5.51 28.20
C GLY A 130 -15.04 -6.91 28.50
N ASP A 131 -14.71 -7.42 29.68
CA ASP A 131 -15.23 -8.71 30.14
C ASP A 131 -16.77 -8.72 30.13
N ILE A 132 -17.34 -9.85 29.67
CA ILE A 132 -18.78 -10.05 29.44
C ILE A 132 -19.60 -9.88 30.74
N THR A 133 -18.93 -9.82 31.90
CA THR A 133 -19.52 -9.71 33.23
C THR A 133 -20.11 -8.32 33.57
N GLU A 134 -19.84 -7.26 32.80
CA GLU A 134 -20.28 -5.87 33.10
C GLU A 134 -21.45 -5.34 32.27
N GLY A 135 -22.32 -6.22 31.75
CA GLY A 135 -23.50 -5.81 30.99
C GLY A 135 -23.19 -5.38 29.55
N ALA A 136 -24.07 -4.55 28.94
CA ALA A 136 -23.97 -4.22 27.52
C ALA A 136 -22.61 -3.55 27.17
N PRO A 137 -21.90 -4.04 26.14
CA PRO A 137 -20.53 -3.62 25.86
C PRO A 137 -20.44 -2.12 25.58
N ARG A 138 -19.64 -1.42 26.38
CA ARG A 138 -19.33 0.00 26.17
C ARG A 138 -18.20 0.12 25.16
N ARG A 139 -18.35 1.01 24.18
CA ARG A 139 -17.30 1.33 23.21
C ARG A 139 -16.22 2.18 23.88
N ASN A 140 -15.23 1.53 24.48
CA ASN A 140 -14.02 2.21 24.93
C ASN A 140 -12.98 2.17 23.80
N PRO A 141 -12.46 3.31 23.33
CA PRO A 141 -11.32 3.31 22.42
C PRO A 141 -10.13 2.66 23.14
N GLY A 142 -9.48 1.69 22.49
CA GLY A 142 -8.41 0.92 23.11
C GLY A 142 -7.09 1.66 23.31
N VAL A 143 -6.99 2.90 22.83
CA VAL A 143 -5.76 3.70 22.84
C VAL A 143 -6.07 5.14 23.25
N VAL A 144 -5.37 5.65 24.27
CA VAL A 144 -5.72 6.90 24.97
C VAL A 144 -4.81 8.06 24.57
N SER A 145 -3.58 7.78 24.13
CA SER A 145 -2.61 8.79 23.69
C SER A 145 -2.01 8.54 22.31
N ASP A 146 -1.45 9.57 21.68
CA ASP A 146 -0.82 9.46 20.35
C ASP A 146 0.43 8.56 20.37
N ALA A 147 1.20 8.55 21.46
CA ALA A 147 2.36 7.66 21.61
C ALA A 147 1.95 6.18 21.66
N GLU A 148 0.86 5.87 22.36
CA GLU A 148 0.32 4.50 22.37
C GLU A 148 -0.27 4.09 21.02
N ARG A 149 -0.78 5.04 20.22
CA ARG A 149 -1.28 4.77 18.86
C ARG A 149 -0.15 4.38 17.92
N GLU A 150 0.93 5.15 17.98
CA GLU A 150 2.15 4.87 17.23
C GLU A 150 2.69 3.48 17.58
N GLU A 151 2.90 3.20 18.88
CA GLU A 151 3.41 1.91 19.31
C GLU A 151 2.49 0.74 18.91
N ALA A 152 1.18 0.88 19.10
CA ALA A 152 0.21 -0.14 18.68
C ALA A 152 0.25 -0.40 17.17
N LEU A 153 0.41 0.66 16.36
CA LEU A 153 0.54 0.56 14.91
C LEU A 153 1.81 -0.21 14.52
N TRP A 154 2.94 0.14 15.13
CA TRP A 154 4.22 -0.53 14.90
C TRP A 154 4.18 -2.01 15.27
N GLN A 155 3.72 -2.33 16.48
CA GLN A 155 3.62 -3.70 16.96
C GLN A 155 2.68 -4.55 16.09
N SER A 156 1.53 -4.00 15.70
CA SER A 156 0.60 -4.68 14.80
C SER A 156 1.25 -4.95 13.43
N PHE A 157 1.95 -3.97 12.86
CA PHE A 157 2.67 -4.13 11.60
C PHE A 157 3.74 -5.22 11.67
N VAL A 158 4.64 -5.16 12.65
CA VAL A 158 5.72 -6.16 12.83
C VAL A 158 5.13 -7.55 13.07
N LYS A 159 4.08 -7.65 13.88
CA LYS A 159 3.38 -8.91 14.16
C LYS A 159 2.80 -9.51 12.88
N ASN A 160 2.06 -8.73 12.09
CA ASN A 160 1.44 -9.20 10.86
C ASN A 160 2.49 -9.64 9.83
N VAL A 161 3.53 -8.82 9.62
CA VAL A 161 4.64 -9.17 8.72
C VAL A 161 5.29 -10.50 9.11
N ARG A 162 5.56 -10.71 10.40
CA ARG A 162 6.23 -11.92 10.89
C ARG A 162 5.33 -13.17 10.88
N LEU A 163 4.09 -13.04 11.36
CA LEU A 163 3.18 -14.19 11.49
C LEU A 163 2.61 -14.62 10.14
N GLU A 164 2.22 -13.66 9.31
CA GLU A 164 1.59 -13.95 8.01
C GLU A 164 2.63 -14.15 6.90
N GLY A 165 3.89 -13.74 7.14
CA GLY A 165 4.98 -13.83 6.17
C GLY A 165 4.77 -12.89 5.00
N LEU A 166 4.35 -11.65 5.29
CA LEU A 166 3.95 -10.67 4.28
C LEU A 166 5.16 -10.14 3.49
N VAL A 167 4.97 -9.96 2.19
CA VAL A 167 5.91 -9.20 1.35
C VAL A 167 5.70 -7.71 1.61
N ILE A 168 6.77 -6.96 1.87
CA ILE A 168 6.71 -5.50 2.00
C ILE A 168 7.16 -4.87 0.69
N ILE A 169 6.28 -4.08 0.08
CA ILE A 169 6.54 -3.38 -1.18
C ILE A 169 6.59 -1.88 -0.88
N VAL A 170 7.74 -1.27 -1.15
CA VAL A 170 7.97 0.17 -0.96
C VAL A 170 8.16 0.82 -2.32
N ASP A 171 7.21 1.66 -2.73
CA ASP A 171 7.36 2.47 -3.93
C ASP A 171 8.05 3.80 -3.60
N GLU A 172 8.84 4.30 -4.55
CA GLU A 172 9.63 5.53 -4.41
C GLU A 172 10.63 5.52 -3.24
N GLY A 173 11.23 4.36 -2.93
CA GLY A 173 12.20 4.21 -1.84
C GLY A 173 13.39 5.19 -1.85
N ASN A 174 13.69 5.81 -2.99
CA ASN A 174 14.73 6.83 -3.12
C ASN A 174 14.41 8.16 -2.40
N THR A 175 13.16 8.38 -1.98
CA THR A 175 12.74 9.59 -1.26
C THR A 175 12.79 9.42 0.26
N ILE A 176 13.18 8.24 0.76
CA ILE A 176 13.37 8.00 2.20
C ILE A 176 14.47 8.95 2.70
N PRO A 177 14.20 9.79 3.71
CA PRO A 177 15.19 10.69 4.27
C PRO A 177 16.37 9.90 4.83
N VAL A 178 17.56 10.10 4.26
CA VAL A 178 18.81 9.61 4.84
C VAL A 178 19.14 10.54 6.00
N THR A 179 18.66 10.20 7.19
CA THR A 179 19.15 10.84 8.41
C THR A 179 20.49 10.19 8.73
N LEU A 180 21.58 10.89 8.39
CA LEU A 180 22.93 10.60 8.89
C LEU A 180 23.04 10.98 10.37
#